data_AF-A0A7S1CK62-F1
#
_entry.id   AF-A0A7S1CK62-F1
#
_cell.length_a   1.000
_cell.length_b   1.000
_cell.length_c   1.000
_cell.angle_alpha   90.00
_cell.angle_beta   90.00
_cell.angle_gamma   90.00
#
_symmetry.space_group_name_H-M   'P 1'
#
loop_
_entity.id
_entity.type
_entity.pdbx_description
1 polymer ?
#
loop_
_entity_poly.entity_id
_entity_poly.type
_entity_poly.pdbx_seq_one_letter_code
_entity_poly.pdbx_strand_id
1 'polypeptide(L)'
;REGDHLDALLDRVHEHLARSGRLVVLSFHANEDAPVRETMGWLSAHCMGTVGGAGGAECACGTGASFRLVTADAIRASKEEVKTNRRARSAHMRVLECTCGALVDTLDEVPGIADAGVGLGAPTVV
;
A
#
# COMPACT_ATOMS: atom_id res chain seq x y z
N ARG A 1 2.72 9.52 19.60
CA ARG A 1 1.25 9.31 19.63
C ARG A 1 0.91 8.30 18.54
N GLU A 2 -0.20 7.57 18.63
CA GLU A 2 -0.51 6.46 17.71
C GLU A 2 -0.61 6.90 16.23
N GLY A 3 -1.09 8.11 15.94
CA GLY A 3 -1.14 8.68 14.58
C GLY A 3 0.23 8.90 13.93
N ASP A 4 1.24 9.27 14.73
CA ASP A 4 2.60 9.55 14.23
C ASP A 4 3.24 8.29 13.60
N HIS A 5 2.85 7.10 14.05
CA HIS A 5 3.33 5.83 13.50
C HIS A 5 2.65 5.48 12.17
N LEU A 6 1.37 5.83 12.01
CA LEU A 6 0.65 5.63 10.75
C LEU A 6 1.25 6.51 9.66
N ASP A 7 1.47 7.78 9.94
CA ASP A 7 2.05 8.72 8.98
C ASP A 7 3.45 8.27 8.55
N ALA A 8 4.30 7.90 9.51
CA ALA A 8 5.64 7.38 9.21
C ALA A 8 5.61 6.09 8.37
N LEU A 9 4.63 5.21 8.60
CA LEU A 9 4.44 4.02 7.76
C LEU A 9 3.99 4.41 6.35
N LEU A 10 3.00 5.29 6.22
CA LEU A 10 2.46 5.71 4.92
C LEU A 10 3.50 6.42 4.06
N ASP A 11 4.41 7.18 4.68
CA ASP A 11 5.51 7.84 3.99
C ASP A 11 6.51 6.85 3.38
N ARG A 12 6.74 5.70 4.03
CA ARG A 12 7.80 4.74 3.63
C ARG A 12 7.29 3.47 2.95
N VAL A 13 6.02 3.12 3.11
CA VAL A 13 5.48 1.81 2.68
C VAL A 13 5.69 1.53 1.19
N HIS A 14 5.69 2.57 0.36
CA HIS A 14 5.91 2.46 -1.07
C HIS A 14 7.34 1.97 -1.43
N GLU A 15 8.33 2.19 -0.56
CA GLU A 15 9.73 1.75 -0.72
C GLU A 15 9.87 0.23 -0.47
N HIS A 16 8.89 -0.38 0.19
CA HIS A 16 8.94 -1.78 0.64
C HIS A 16 8.04 -2.72 -0.16
N LEU A 17 7.38 -2.22 -1.22
CA LEU A 17 6.49 -3.02 -2.06
C LEU A 17 7.20 -3.44 -3.34
N ALA A 18 7.47 -4.75 -3.45
CA ALA A 18 7.88 -5.35 -4.72
C ALA A 18 6.81 -5.16 -5.80
N ARG A 19 7.21 -5.33 -7.07
CA ARG A 19 6.27 -5.34 -8.20
C ARG A 19 5.14 -6.35 -7.94
N SER A 20 3.90 -5.94 -8.22
CA SER A 20 2.68 -6.71 -7.91
C SER A 20 2.42 -6.97 -6.43
N GLY A 21 3.26 -6.44 -5.53
CA GLY A 21 3.02 -6.42 -4.09
C GLY A 21 1.80 -5.56 -3.75
N ARG A 22 1.05 -5.97 -2.72
CA ARG A 22 -0.17 -5.29 -2.28
C ARG A 22 -0.04 -4.77 -0.87
N LEU A 23 -0.44 -3.52 -0.68
CA LEU A 23 -0.68 -2.93 0.62
C LEU A 23 -2.18 -2.99 0.91
N VAL A 24 -2.53 -3.63 2.03
CA VAL A 24 -3.89 -3.67 2.56
C VAL A 24 -3.90 -2.95 3.89
N VAL A 25 -4.73 -1.92 4.02
CA VAL A 25 -4.91 -1.17 5.26
C VAL A 25 -6.35 -1.30 5.74
N LEU A 26 -6.51 -1.63 7.02
CA LEU A 26 -7.78 -1.63 7.74
C LEU A 26 -7.76 -0.49 8.75
N SER A 27 -8.59 0.52 8.54
CA SER A 27 -8.77 1.63 9.47
C SER A 27 -10.14 1.56 10.13
N PHE A 28 -10.24 1.88 11.42
CA PHE A 28 -11.49 1.83 12.17
C PHE A 28 -12.05 3.21 12.49
N HIS A 29 -11.20 4.23 12.38
CA HIS A 29 -11.55 5.61 12.69
C HIS A 29 -11.27 6.54 11.51
N ALA A 30 -12.05 7.63 11.43
CA ALA A 30 -11.96 8.56 10.31
C ALA A 30 -10.62 9.32 10.25
N ASN A 31 -9.98 9.54 11.40
CA ASN A 31 -8.66 10.16 11.49
C ASN A 31 -7.54 9.25 10.97
N GLU A 32 -7.77 7.94 10.86
CA GLU A 32 -6.84 6.98 10.25
C GLU A 32 -7.18 6.78 8.76
N ASP A 33 -8.47 6.69 8.40
CA ASP A 33 -8.90 6.45 7.02
C ASP A 33 -8.57 7.63 6.09
N ALA A 34 -8.62 8.86 6.61
CA ALA A 34 -8.33 10.07 5.83
C ALA A 34 -6.90 10.09 5.26
N PRO A 35 -5.82 9.98 6.08
CA PRO A 35 -4.45 9.96 5.56
C PRO A 35 -4.20 8.74 4.65
N VAL A 36 -4.76 7.57 4.97
CA VAL A 36 -4.63 6.38 4.11
C VAL A 36 -5.23 6.62 2.73
N ARG A 37 -6.44 7.18 2.66
CA ARG A 37 -7.11 7.51 1.41
C ARG A 37 -6.30 8.51 0.59
N GLU A 38 -5.79 9.55 1.24
CA GLU A 38 -5.04 10.62 0.59
C GLU A 38 -3.70 10.12 0.03
N THR A 39 -2.92 9.39 0.83
CA THR A 39 -1.65 8.80 0.40
C THR A 39 -1.84 7.79 -0.72
N MET A 40 -2.80 6.85 -0.59
CA MET A 40 -3.05 5.86 -1.65
C MET A 40 -3.54 6.53 -2.94
N GLY A 41 -4.38 7.55 -2.83
CA GLY A 41 -4.83 8.34 -3.98
C GLY A 41 -3.65 9.03 -4.68
N TRP A 42 -2.78 9.68 -3.91
CA TRP A 42 -1.59 10.35 -4.45
C TRP A 42 -0.63 9.36 -5.13
N LEU A 43 -0.31 8.23 -4.48
CA LEU A 43 0.54 7.17 -5.03
C LEU A 43 -0.04 6.53 -6.32
N SER A 44 -1.37 6.46 -6.42
CA SER A 44 -2.04 5.92 -7.61
C SER A 44 -2.10 6.90 -8.79
N ALA A 45 -1.76 8.17 -8.56
CA ALA A 45 -1.78 9.22 -9.56
C ALA A 45 -0.38 9.70 -9.98
N HIS A 46 0.67 9.36 -9.24
CA HIS A 46 2.04 9.83 -9.46
C HIS A 46 3.04 8.68 -9.56
N CYS A 47 4.09 8.84 -10.38
CA CYS A 47 5.22 7.91 -10.40
C CYS A 47 6.20 8.26 -9.25
N MET A 48 6.57 7.27 -8.46
CA MET A 48 7.60 7.37 -7.39
C MET A 48 9.01 7.04 -7.89
N GLY A 49 9.16 6.56 -9.13
CA GLY A 49 10.45 6.15 -9.67
C GLY A 49 11.43 7.32 -9.83
N THR A 50 12.60 7.20 -9.20
CA THR A 50 13.77 8.06 -9.46
C THR A 50 14.64 7.55 -10.63
N VAL A 51 14.27 6.43 -11.26
CA VAL A 51 15.00 5.87 -12.41
C VAL A 51 14.61 6.60 -13.69
N GLY A 52 15.09 7.84 -13.80
CA GLY A 52 15.48 8.50 -15.03
C GLY A 52 16.95 8.86 -14.88
N GLY A 53 17.84 7.99 -15.35
CA GLY A 53 19.26 8.30 -15.42
C GLY A 53 19.50 9.62 -16.16
N ALA A 54 20.51 10.36 -15.71
CA ALA A 54 20.90 11.71 -16.15
C ALA A 54 20.46 12.08 -17.60
N GLY A 55 19.42 12.91 -17.69
CA GLY A 55 18.85 13.40 -18.95
C GLY A 55 17.34 13.21 -18.95
N GLY A 56 16.61 14.22 -18.45
CA GLY A 56 15.18 14.13 -18.17
C GLY A 56 14.36 13.48 -19.28
N ALA A 57 13.83 12.29 -18.98
CA ALA A 57 12.76 11.67 -19.72
C ALA A 57 11.94 10.81 -18.74
N GLU A 58 10.67 10.73 -19.06
CA GLU A 58 9.56 10.19 -18.28
C GLU A 58 9.84 8.80 -17.69
N CYS A 59 9.14 8.46 -16.61
CA CYS A 59 9.20 7.16 -15.93
C CYS A 59 9.15 6.02 -16.97
N ALA A 60 10.20 5.19 -17.07
CA ALA A 60 10.30 4.11 -18.07
C ALA A 60 9.22 3.01 -17.92
N CYS A 61 8.39 3.09 -16.88
CA CYS A 61 7.26 2.19 -16.67
C CYS A 61 6.12 2.40 -17.67
N GLY A 62 6.01 3.59 -18.30
CA GLY A 62 4.95 3.90 -19.27
C GLY A 62 3.52 3.92 -18.69
N THR A 63 3.33 3.70 -17.39
CA THR A 63 2.02 3.60 -16.73
C THR A 63 1.51 4.90 -16.11
N GLY A 64 2.35 5.94 -16.04
CA GLY A 64 1.99 7.24 -15.45
C GLY A 64 1.95 7.26 -13.91
N ALA A 65 1.67 6.12 -13.27
CA ALA A 65 1.72 5.95 -11.81
C ALA A 65 2.42 4.66 -11.39
N SER A 66 3.05 4.69 -10.20
CA SER A 66 3.76 3.53 -9.64
C SER A 66 2.86 2.53 -8.93
N PHE A 67 1.64 2.96 -8.63
CA PHE A 67 0.66 2.14 -7.94
C PHE A 67 -0.69 2.24 -8.63
N ARG A 68 -1.57 1.29 -8.31
CA ARG A 68 -2.96 1.28 -8.74
C ARG A 68 -3.86 0.95 -7.56
N LEU A 69 -4.94 1.70 -7.42
CA LEU A 69 -6.02 1.35 -6.50
C LEU A 69 -6.70 0.08 -7.00
N VAL A 70 -6.73 -0.96 -6.16
CA VAL A 70 -7.46 -2.20 -6.47
C VAL A 70 -8.96 -1.98 -6.33
N THR A 71 -9.38 -1.13 -5.40
CA THR A 71 -10.75 -0.67 -5.25
C THR A 71 -10.83 0.85 -5.30
N ALA A 72 -11.82 1.39 -6.01
CA ALA A 72 -12.04 2.84 -6.08
C ALA A 72 -12.46 3.43 -4.73
N ASP A 73 -13.29 2.70 -3.99
CA ASP A 73 -13.74 3.04 -2.65
C ASP A 73 -13.26 2.03 -1.61
N ALA A 74 -13.34 2.41 -0.33
CA ALA A 74 -13.09 1.49 0.77
C ALA A 74 -14.12 0.35 0.77
N ILE A 75 -13.64 -0.89 0.88
CA ILE A 75 -14.49 -2.06 1.12
C ILE A 75 -14.97 -1.99 2.57
N ARG A 76 -16.28 -2.13 2.77
CA ARG A 76 -16.92 -2.13 4.09
C ARG A 76 -17.44 -3.51 4.45
N ALA A 77 -17.51 -3.78 5.74
CA ALA A 77 -18.08 -5.00 6.27
C ALA A 77 -19.53 -5.21 5.79
N SER A 78 -19.87 -6.46 5.51
CA SER A 78 -21.24 -6.83 5.12
C SER A 78 -22.19 -6.74 6.32
N LYS A 79 -23.51 -6.68 6.08
CA LYS A 79 -24.51 -6.69 7.17
C LYS A 79 -24.39 -7.93 8.06
N GLU A 80 -24.08 -9.08 7.47
CA GLU A 80 -23.93 -10.34 8.20
C GLU A 80 -22.66 -10.33 9.06
N GLU A 81 -21.55 -9.81 8.51
CA GLU A 81 -20.31 -9.64 9.26
C GLU A 81 -20.47 -8.67 10.43
N VAL A 82 -21.19 -7.56 10.27
CA VAL A 82 -21.46 -6.63 11.37
C VAL A 82 -22.31 -7.27 12.47
N LYS A 83 -23.21 -8.19 12.11
CA LYS A 83 -24.06 -8.91 13.06
C LYS A 83 -23.25 -9.89 13.91
N THR A 84 -22.28 -10.59 13.32
CA THR A 84 -21.42 -11.56 14.01
C THR A 84 -20.21 -10.89 14.68
N ASN A 85 -19.72 -9.79 14.11
CA ASN A 85 -18.61 -8.99 14.59
C ASN A 85 -18.95 -7.49 14.58
N ARG A 86 -19.47 -7.00 15.71
CA ARG A 86 -19.84 -5.57 15.85
C ARG A 86 -18.67 -4.60 15.60
N ARG A 87 -17.42 -5.02 15.85
CA ARG A 87 -16.23 -4.17 15.63
C ARG A 87 -15.97 -3.90 14.15
N ALA A 88 -16.44 -4.77 13.24
CA ALA A 88 -16.28 -4.59 11.81
C ALA A 88 -17.13 -3.44 11.23
N ARG A 89 -18.13 -2.95 11.98
CA ARG A 89 -19.04 -1.89 11.52
C ARG A 89 -18.32 -0.63 11.02
N SER A 90 -17.20 -0.26 11.63
CA SER A 90 -16.44 0.95 11.28
C SER A 90 -15.17 0.65 10.47
N ALA A 91 -14.93 -0.62 10.13
CA ALA A 91 -13.75 -1.00 9.37
C ALA A 91 -13.87 -0.53 7.91
N HIS A 92 -12.87 0.22 7.46
CA HIS A 92 -12.64 0.57 6.06
C HIS A 92 -11.41 -0.18 5.58
N MET A 93 -11.56 -1.03 4.57
CA MET A 93 -10.45 -1.73 3.93
C MET A 93 -10.09 -1.05 2.62
N ARG A 94 -8.82 -0.69 2.46
CA ARG A 94 -8.28 -0.11 1.22
C ARG A 94 -7.11 -0.94 0.73
N VAL A 95 -7.02 -1.10 -0.59
CA VAL A 95 -6.03 -1.96 -1.23
C VAL A 95 -5.33 -1.22 -2.35
N LEU A 96 -4.01 -1.13 -2.26
CA LEU A 96 -3.12 -0.55 -3.25
C LEU A 96 -2.19 -1.64 -3.79
N GLU A 97 -1.99 -1.69 -5.10
CA GLU A 97 -1.08 -2.63 -5.76
C GLU A 97 0.05 -1.88 -6.44
N CYS A 98 1.29 -2.33 -6.24
CA CYS A 98 2.45 -1.79 -6.93
C CYS A 98 2.48 -2.29 -8.39
N THR A 99 2.42 -1.37 -9.35
CA THR A 99 2.41 -1.69 -10.78
C THR A 99 3.79 -1.54 -11.39
N CYS A 100 4.55 -0.53 -10.95
CA CYS A 100 5.97 -0.40 -11.25
C CYS A 100 6.75 -0.21 -9.94
N GLY A 101 7.59 -1.18 -9.63
CA GLY A 101 8.38 -1.16 -8.40
C GLY A 101 9.48 -0.12 -8.48
N ALA A 102 9.64 0.65 -7.41
CA ALA A 102 10.93 1.25 -7.12
C ALA A 102 11.84 0.16 -6.51
N LEU A 103 12.97 -0.09 -7.17
CA LEU A 103 14.27 -0.44 -6.56
C LEU A 103 14.50 -1.75 -5.79
N VAL A 104 13.60 -2.71 -5.73
CA VAL A 104 13.93 -4.07 -5.25
C VAL A 104 13.31 -5.14 -6.16
N ASP A 105 14.10 -5.59 -7.14
CA ASP A 105 13.75 -6.74 -7.99
C ASP A 105 13.86 -8.07 -7.23
N THR A 106 14.50 -8.07 -6.05
CA THR A 106 14.68 -9.24 -5.18
C THR A 106 14.17 -8.99 -3.76
N LEU A 107 13.39 -9.95 -3.22
CA LEU A 107 12.92 -9.93 -1.82
C LEU A 107 14.09 -9.88 -0.81
N ASP A 108 15.28 -10.33 -1.23
CA ASP A 108 16.52 -10.31 -0.43
C ASP A 108 17.06 -8.90 -0.18
N GLU A 109 16.60 -7.88 -0.91
CA GLU A 109 17.10 -6.51 -0.82
C GLU A 109 16.18 -5.57 -0.05
N VAL A 110 15.04 -6.05 0.47
CA VAL A 110 14.14 -5.19 1.26
C VAL A 110 14.80 -4.88 2.61
N PRO A 111 15.26 -3.64 2.87
CA PRO A 111 15.89 -3.31 4.13
C PRO A 111 14.86 -3.42 5.25
N GLY A 112 15.14 -4.24 6.27
CA GLY A 112 14.34 -4.34 7.49
C GLY A 112 13.24 -5.42 7.51
N ILE A 113 12.96 -6.14 6.42
CA ILE A 113 12.05 -7.31 6.46
C ILE A 113 12.78 -8.57 6.95
N ALA A 114 14.07 -8.73 6.63
CA ALA A 114 14.86 -9.89 7.06
C ALA A 114 14.99 -10.02 8.60
N ASP A 115 14.93 -8.90 9.33
CA ASP A 115 15.07 -8.86 10.79
C ASP A 115 13.71 -8.89 11.54
N ALA A 116 12.59 -8.77 10.84
CA ALA A 116 11.29 -8.59 11.48
C ALA A 116 10.65 -9.89 12.01
N GLY A 117 11.19 -11.08 11.67
CA GLY A 117 10.61 -12.36 12.10
C GLY A 117 9.16 -12.59 11.68
N VAL A 118 8.60 -11.73 10.83
CA VAL A 118 7.25 -11.89 10.29
C VAL A 118 7.37 -12.82 9.09
N GLY A 119 7.19 -14.12 9.34
CA GLY A 119 6.98 -15.10 8.30
C GLY A 119 5.67 -14.82 7.57
N LEU A 120 5.66 -13.85 6.66
CA LEU A 120 4.65 -13.77 5.62
C LEU A 120 4.97 -14.90 4.64
N GLY A 121 4.27 -16.02 4.81
CA GLY A 121 4.35 -17.15 3.88
C GLY A 121 4.23 -16.67 2.45
N ALA A 122 4.96 -17.33 1.55
CA ALA A 122 4.96 -17.04 0.12
C ALA A 122 3.54 -16.76 -0.38
N PRO A 123 3.33 -15.76 -1.26
CA PRO A 123 2.01 -15.46 -1.79
C PRO A 123 1.43 -16.72 -2.43
N THR A 124 0.40 -17.29 -1.81
CA THR A 124 -0.38 -18.37 -2.42
C THR A 124 -1.07 -17.76 -3.63
N VAL A 125 -0.51 -18.02 -4.82
CA VAL A 125 -1.19 -17.81 -6.09
C VAL A 125 -2.31 -18.82 -6.14
N VAL A 126 -3.56 -18.34 -6.06
CA VAL A 126 -4.78 -19.16 -6.26
C VAL A 126 -5.10 -19.21 -7.75
#